data_AF-A0AAY5EQH8-F1
#
_entry.id   AF-A0AAY5EQH8-F1
#
_cell.length_a   1.000
_cell.length_b   1.000
_cell.length_c   1.000
_cell.angle_alpha   90.00
_cell.angle_beta   90.00
_cell.angle_gamma   90.00
#
_symmetry.space_group_name_H-M   'P 1'
#
loop_
_entity.id
_entity.type
_entity.pdbx_description
1 polymer ?
#
loop_
_entity_poly.entity_id
_entity_poly.type
_entity_poly.pdbx_seq_one_letter_code
_entity_poly.pdbx_strand_id
1 'polypeptide(L)'
;MVFEEKVISNGDPQEEEEEEDEEEELVDPLETIRQKCEQTEHCVHAREKLEICETRVGSRSATTEDCTEELFDFLHARDHCVSTGAQLQAGYENVTGVFYWLAGCASVELIQSRS
;
A
#
# COMPACT_ATOMS: atom_id res chain seq x y z
N MET A 1 -26.96 35.48 0.17
CA MET A 1 -27.94 34.81 1.03
C MET A 1 -27.15 33.80 1.87
N VAL A 2 -26.82 34.14 3.13
CA VAL A 2 -27.39 33.54 4.37
C VAL A 2 -26.63 32.23 4.71
N PHE A 3 -25.74 32.06 5.70
CA PHE A 3 -25.44 32.70 7.00
C PHE A 3 -23.93 32.60 7.33
N GLU A 4 -23.27 33.71 7.67
CA GLU A 4 -22.35 33.74 8.82
C GLU A 4 -23.19 33.99 10.08
N GLU A 5 -22.62 33.68 11.25
CA GLU A 5 -23.15 33.90 12.60
C GLU A 5 -23.87 32.71 13.25
N LYS A 6 -23.07 31.83 13.89
CA LYS A 6 -23.29 31.55 15.31
C LYS A 6 -22.02 31.05 16.01
N VAL A 7 -21.14 32.01 16.32
CA VAL A 7 -20.26 31.91 17.48
C VAL A 7 -21.16 31.89 18.73
N ILE A 8 -21.19 30.77 19.46
CA ILE A 8 -21.59 30.77 20.87
C ILE A 8 -20.38 30.27 21.65
N SER A 9 -19.57 31.24 22.08
CA SER A 9 -18.70 31.08 23.23
C SER A 9 -19.57 31.11 24.48
N ASN A 10 -19.42 30.11 25.36
CA ASN A 10 -19.25 30.25 26.82
C ASN A 10 -19.48 28.89 27.53
N GLY A 11 -18.40 28.31 28.08
CA GLY A 11 -18.44 27.17 29.00
C GLY A 11 -17.04 26.70 29.42
N ASP A 12 -16.55 27.27 30.54
CA ASP A 12 -15.47 26.87 31.47
C ASP A 12 -14.03 26.54 31.01
N PRO A 13 -12.99 27.10 31.69
CA PRO A 13 -11.59 26.71 31.54
C PRO A 13 -11.22 25.68 32.61
N GLN A 14 -11.35 24.39 32.30
CA GLN A 14 -10.73 23.34 33.11
C GLN A 14 -10.50 22.11 32.24
N GLU A 15 -9.33 21.51 32.48
CA GLU A 15 -8.86 20.22 31.97
C GLU A 15 -8.12 20.29 30.62
N GLU A 16 -6.88 20.77 30.75
CA GLU A 16 -5.72 20.14 30.13
C GLU A 16 -5.77 18.63 30.41
N GLU A 17 -6.28 17.83 29.48
CA GLU A 17 -5.88 16.42 29.36
C GLU A 17 -5.30 16.22 27.96
N GLU A 18 -3.98 16.03 27.96
CA GLU A 18 -3.16 15.62 26.85
C GLU A 18 -3.64 14.26 26.33
N GLU A 19 -4.65 14.24 25.45
CA GLU A 19 -4.91 13.06 24.60
C GLU A 19 -4.05 13.16 23.34
N GLU A 20 -2.73 13.01 23.51
CA GLU A 20 -1.83 12.55 22.45
C GLU A 20 -1.82 11.01 22.44
N ASP A 21 -2.99 10.38 22.24
CA ASP A 21 -3.08 8.94 22.08
C ASP A 21 -2.98 8.58 20.59
N GLU A 22 -1.74 8.23 20.21
CA GLU A 22 -1.35 7.26 19.18
C GLU A 22 -2.27 7.18 17.94
N GLU A 23 -2.00 8.04 16.93
CA GLU A 23 -2.45 7.77 15.56
C GLU A 23 -1.78 6.46 15.08
N GLU A 24 -2.43 5.33 15.34
CA GLU A 24 -2.09 4.06 14.70
C GLU A 24 -2.11 4.30 13.17
N GLU A 25 -0.96 4.08 12.52
CA GLU A 25 -0.79 4.25 11.07
C GLU A 25 -1.77 3.33 10.34
N LEU A 26 -2.96 3.86 10.03
CA LEU A 26 -4.00 3.15 9.28
C LEU A 26 -3.48 2.91 7.86
N VAL A 27 -2.82 1.78 7.63
CA VAL A 27 -2.32 1.40 6.30
C VAL A 27 -3.50 1.01 5.41
N ASP A 28 -3.68 1.72 4.29
CA ASP A 28 -4.68 1.38 3.28
C ASP A 28 -4.36 -0.02 2.69
N PRO A 29 -5.23 -1.03 2.86
CA PRO A 29 -5.04 -2.35 2.26
C PRO A 29 -4.86 -2.29 0.74
N LEU A 30 -5.42 -1.26 0.08
CA LEU A 30 -5.27 -1.05 -1.34
C LEU A 30 -3.82 -0.69 -1.73
N GLU A 31 -3.10 0.03 -0.88
CA GLU A 31 -1.70 0.39 -1.12
C GLU A 31 -0.80 -0.85 -1.10
N THR A 32 -1.05 -1.77 -0.16
CA THR A 32 -0.36 -3.06 -0.10
C THR A 32 -0.59 -3.89 -1.37
N ILE A 33 -1.81 -3.88 -1.91
CA ILE A 33 -2.13 -4.60 -3.15
C ILE A 33 -1.45 -3.93 -4.35
N ARG A 34 -1.44 -2.59 -4.41
CA ARG A 34 -0.74 -1.84 -5.48
C ARG A 34 0.75 -2.16 -5.52
N GLN A 35 1.44 -2.13 -4.38
CA GLN A 35 2.87 -2.48 -4.28
C GLN A 35 3.17 -3.92 -4.72
N LYS A 36 2.27 -4.86 -4.44
CA LYS A 36 2.40 -6.25 -4.91
C LYS A 36 2.12 -6.36 -6.42
N CYS A 37 1.16 -5.60 -6.93
CA CYS A 37 0.86 -5.57 -8.36
C CYS A 37 1.97 -4.91 -9.20
N GLU A 38 2.69 -3.94 -8.64
CA GLU A 38 3.86 -3.32 -9.29
C GLU A 38 5.00 -4.30 -9.57
N GLN A 39 5.10 -5.41 -8.83
CA GLN A 39 6.12 -6.44 -9.04
C GLN A 39 5.78 -7.41 -10.18
N THR A 40 4.58 -7.32 -10.76
CA THR A 40 4.19 -8.18 -11.88
C THR A 40 4.92 -7.77 -13.16
N GLU A 41 5.30 -8.74 -13.99
CA GLU A 41 6.09 -8.51 -15.22
C GLU A 41 5.50 -7.41 -16.12
N HIS A 42 4.18 -7.45 -16.34
CA HIS A 42 3.47 -6.47 -17.15
C HIS A 42 3.49 -5.06 -16.55
N CYS A 43 3.36 -4.93 -15.22
CA CYS A 43 3.42 -3.62 -14.55
C CYS A 43 4.85 -3.07 -14.53
N VAL A 44 5.87 -3.92 -14.31
CA VAL A 44 7.28 -3.52 -14.34
C VAL A 44 7.67 -2.97 -15.70
N HIS A 45 7.28 -3.65 -16.79
CA HIS A 45 7.61 -3.20 -18.13
C HIS A 45 6.87 -1.91 -18.52
N ALA A 46 5.60 -1.76 -18.13
CA ALA A 46 4.86 -0.53 -18.35
C ALA A 46 5.45 0.65 -17.56
N ARG A 47 5.88 0.41 -16.31
CA ARG A 47 6.58 1.40 -15.48
C ARG A 47 7.90 1.84 -16.10
N GLU A 48 8.71 0.91 -16.62
CA GLU A 48 9.97 1.24 -17.29
C GLU A 48 9.74 2.18 -18.49
N LYS A 49 8.70 1.93 -19.30
CA LYS A 49 8.34 2.82 -20.41
C LYS A 49 7.92 4.21 -19.95
N LEU A 50 7.15 4.28 -18.87
CA LEU A 50 6.75 5.55 -18.26
C LEU A 50 7.99 6.34 -17.79
N GLU A 51 8.91 5.69 -17.06
CA GLU A 51 10.16 6.31 -16.59
C GLU A 51 11.04 6.81 -17.76
N ILE A 52 11.09 6.06 -18.87
CA ILE A 52 11.80 6.47 -20.09
C ILE A 52 11.14 7.71 -20.70
N CYS A 53 9.80 7.75 -20.79
CA CYS A 53 9.08 8.92 -21.26
C CYS A 53 9.30 10.13 -20.35
N GLU A 54 9.20 9.95 -19.03
CA GLU A 54 9.42 11.01 -18.04
C GLU A 54 10.83 11.57 -18.12
N THR A 55 11.84 10.72 -18.30
CA THR A 55 13.23 11.15 -18.50
C THR A 55 13.38 11.98 -19.78
N ARG A 56 12.73 11.56 -20.87
CA ARG A 56 12.75 12.28 -22.15
C ARG A 56 12.05 13.65 -22.02
N VAL A 57 10.85 13.69 -21.43
CA VAL A 57 10.08 14.92 -21.24
C VAL A 57 10.78 15.86 -20.24
N GLY A 58 11.28 15.34 -19.13
CA GLY A 58 12.00 16.10 -18.11
C GLY A 58 13.34 16.65 -18.60
N SER A 59 14.00 16.00 -19.56
CA SER A 59 15.22 16.52 -20.19
C SER A 59 14.98 17.70 -21.14
N ARG A 60 13.73 17.92 -21.55
CA ARG A 60 13.36 18.98 -22.51
C ARG A 60 12.81 20.19 -21.76
N SER A 61 13.39 21.35 -22.00
CA SER A 61 12.95 22.61 -21.39
C SER A 61 11.59 23.12 -21.88
N ALA A 62 11.17 22.68 -23.07
CA ALA A 62 9.85 22.94 -23.63
C ALA A 62 9.50 21.82 -24.63
N THR A 63 8.48 21.04 -24.33
CA THR A 63 7.98 19.98 -25.20
C THR A 63 6.45 19.93 -25.15
N THR A 64 5.83 19.48 -26.23
CA THR A 64 4.38 19.25 -26.34
C THR A 64 4.04 17.76 -26.23
N GLU A 65 5.00 16.98 -25.74
CA GLU A 65 4.91 15.53 -25.57
C GLU A 65 4.50 15.25 -24.11
N ASP A 66 3.44 14.45 -23.94
CA ASP A 66 2.89 14.08 -22.65
C ASP A 66 3.01 12.55 -22.47
N CYS A 67 3.39 12.09 -21.28
CA CYS A 67 3.53 10.66 -20.95
C CYS A 67 2.21 10.00 -20.52
N THR A 68 1.06 10.56 -20.93
CA THR A 68 -0.25 10.07 -20.52
C THR A 68 -0.60 8.73 -21.14
N GLU A 69 -0.07 8.43 -22.33
CA GLU A 69 -0.26 7.12 -22.98
C GLU A 69 0.40 6.01 -22.16
N GLU A 70 1.68 6.18 -21.83
CA GLU A 70 2.44 5.23 -21.02
C GLU A 70 1.86 5.10 -19.59
N LEU A 71 1.33 6.20 -19.05
CA LEU A 71 0.63 6.17 -17.77
C LEU A 71 -0.65 5.33 -17.83
N PHE A 72 -1.45 5.46 -18.89
CA PHE A 72 -2.66 4.66 -19.04
C PHE A 72 -2.35 3.18 -19.25
N ASP A 73 -1.27 2.83 -19.95
CA ASP A 73 -0.80 1.46 -20.08
C ASP A 73 -0.41 0.86 -18.73
N PHE A 74 0.33 1.61 -17.90
CA PHE A 74 0.69 1.21 -16.54
C PHE A 74 -0.55 1.01 -15.66
N LEU A 75 -1.48 1.98 -15.68
CA LEU A 75 -2.73 1.90 -14.93
C LEU A 75 -3.59 0.71 -15.38
N HIS A 76 -3.68 0.46 -16.68
CA HIS A 76 -4.43 -0.68 -17.21
C HIS A 76 -3.87 -2.02 -16.70
N ALA A 77 -2.55 -2.19 -16.73
CA ALA A 77 -1.89 -3.39 -16.19
C ALA A 77 -2.11 -3.53 -14.68
N ARG A 78 -1.95 -2.44 -13.92
CA ARG A 78 -2.15 -2.42 -12.46
C ARG A 78 -3.58 -2.73 -12.08
N ASP A 79 -4.56 -2.09 -12.72
CA ASP A 79 -5.97 -2.25 -12.39
C ASP A 79 -6.47 -3.64 -12.79
N HIS A 80 -5.92 -4.24 -13.86
CA HIS A 80 -6.14 -5.65 -14.16
C HIS A 80 -5.63 -6.56 -13.04
N CYS A 81 -4.43 -6.27 -12.49
CA CYS A 81 -3.88 -6.99 -11.35
C CYS A 81 -4.68 -6.77 -10.05
N VAL A 82 -5.15 -5.54 -9.77
CA VAL A 82 -5.95 -5.26 -8.56
C VAL A 82 -7.31 -5.97 -8.65
N SER A 83 -7.96 -5.93 -9.82
CA SER A 83 -9.24 -6.59 -10.08
C SER A 83 -9.14 -8.12 -9.93
N THR A 84 -8.03 -8.72 -10.35
CA THR A 84 -7.78 -10.17 -10.22
C THR A 84 -7.19 -10.56 -8.87
N GLY A 85 -6.38 -9.69 -8.27
CA GLY A 85 -5.55 -9.93 -7.08
C GLY A 85 -6.22 -9.59 -5.75
N ALA A 86 -7.28 -8.76 -5.75
CA ALA A 86 -8.09 -8.50 -4.56
C ALA A 86 -8.69 -9.78 -3.95
N GLN A 87 -8.80 -10.86 -4.72
CA GLN A 87 -9.32 -12.14 -4.22
C GLN A 87 -8.27 -13.02 -3.50
N LEU A 88 -6.97 -12.81 -3.73
CA LEU A 88 -5.92 -13.74 -3.26
C LEU A 88 -5.26 -13.30 -1.93
N GLN A 89 -5.38 -12.04 -1.52
CA GLN A 89 -4.65 -11.54 -0.34
C GLN A 89 -5.42 -11.63 0.98
N ALA A 90 -6.71 -11.98 0.95
CA ALA A 90 -7.43 -12.31 2.19
C ALA A 90 -6.97 -13.64 2.84
N GLY A 91 -6.00 -14.37 2.27
CA GLY A 91 -5.62 -15.72 2.74
C GLY A 91 -4.14 -16.07 2.84
N TYR A 92 -3.20 -15.24 2.37
CA TYR A 92 -1.79 -15.70 2.24
C TYR A 92 -0.86 -15.38 3.42
N GLU A 93 -1.26 -14.51 4.36
CA GLU A 93 -0.44 -14.28 5.58
C GLU A 93 -0.57 -15.41 6.61
N ASN A 94 -1.63 -16.23 6.52
CA ASN A 94 -1.83 -17.39 7.39
C ASN A 94 -1.15 -18.68 6.90
N VAL A 95 -0.74 -18.77 5.63
CA VAL A 95 -0.17 -20.04 5.12
C VAL A 95 1.30 -20.21 5.44
N THR A 96 2.10 -19.14 5.42
CA THR A 96 3.53 -19.21 5.78
C THR A 96 3.70 -19.52 7.27
N GLY A 97 2.89 -18.92 8.15
CA GLY A 97 2.87 -19.25 9.58
C GLY A 97 2.53 -20.72 9.88
N VAL A 98 1.57 -21.31 9.17
CA VAL A 98 1.20 -22.73 9.32
C VAL A 98 2.31 -23.67 8.84
N PHE A 99 3.00 -23.36 7.73
CA PHE A 99 4.15 -24.14 7.27
C PHE A 99 5.32 -24.10 8.26
N TYR A 100 5.64 -22.93 8.84
CA TYR A 100 6.67 -22.82 9.88
C TYR A 100 6.27 -23.49 11.20
N TRP A 101 5.00 -23.43 11.61
CA TRP A 101 4.49 -24.11 12.81
C TRP A 101 4.53 -25.65 12.66
N LEU A 102 4.15 -26.18 11.50
CA LEU A 102 4.24 -27.61 11.19
C LEU A 102 5.70 -28.11 11.15
N ALA A 103 6.63 -27.31 10.61
CA ALA A 103 8.05 -27.63 10.62
C ALA A 103 8.67 -27.55 12.03
N GLY A 104 8.18 -26.63 12.88
CA GLY A 104 8.63 -26.45 14.26
C GLY A 104 8.22 -27.58 15.22
N CYS A 105 7.11 -28.28 14.94
CA CYS A 105 6.63 -29.37 15.80
C CYS A 105 7.50 -30.65 15.70
N ALA A 106 8.32 -30.80 14.65
CA ALA A 106 9.16 -31.98 14.45
C ALA A 106 10.56 -31.90 15.12
N SER A 107 10.95 -30.76 15.70
CA SER A 107 12.33 -30.52 16.15
C SER A 107 12.54 -30.56 17.67
N VAL A 108 11.48 -30.61 18.49
CA VAL A 108 11.58 -30.63 19.96
C VAL A 108 11.56 -32.03 20.59
N GLU A 109 11.52 -33.12 19.81
CA GLU A 109 11.54 -34.49 20.36
C GLU A 109 12.87 -35.25 20.18
N LEU A 110 13.90 -34.68 19.56
CA LEU A 110 15.13 -35.40 19.21
C LEU A 110 16.40 -34.98 19.98
N ILE A 111 16.29 -34.34 21.16
CA ILE A 111 17.47 -33.96 21.97
C ILE A 111 17.53 -34.69 23.34
N GLN A 112 16.50 -35.45 23.75
CA GLN A 112 16.46 -36.05 25.09
C GLN A 112 16.45 -37.59 25.13
N SER A 113 17.15 -38.26 24.21
CA SER A 113 17.35 -39.72 24.27
C SER A 113 18.77 -40.19 23.94
N ARG A 114 19.77 -39.42 24.38
CA ARG A 114 21.15 -39.92 24.48
C ARG A 114 21.89 -39.31 25.67
N SER A 115 21.43 -39.67 26.86
CA SER A 115 22.27 -39.84 28.07
C SER A 115 21.73 -40.99 28.90
#